data_AF-A0A819DNU5-F1
#
_entry.id   AF-A0A819DNU5-F1
#
_cell.length_a   1.000
_cell.length_b   1.000
_cell.length_c   1.000
_cell.angle_alpha   90.00
_cell.angle_beta   90.00
_cell.angle_gamma   90.00
#
_symmetry.space_group_name_H-M   'P 1'
#
loop_
_entity.id
_entity.type
_entity.pdbx_description
1 polymer ?
#
loop_
_entity_poly.entity_id
_entity_poly.type
_entity_poly.pdbx_seq_one_letter_code
_entity_poly.pdbx_strand_id
1 'polypeptide(L)'
;MFKNDIKDVTTTIDFDNDWRYICLSNISSYDNEFILFSYNDQDWTNIQLPHYNNNKSKKFTSICVSYWYRKRFNLKEILDKYHNIYLHFEFISKNNKQNKNDDLDIKIPAITIWLNENKIFSDTLSQPVNLTKYIKYDKENLLVIYSKYGYRLCLHARLLLQHHLSGQVDLDELEENIIKKGQRKSLDYMASFDDSDGLIAVFIHSLTKYIDDNNIDIEHYKNRNSHNENVNMIPIIDGPIPRLAILMLIVGTRGDVQPFIALAKALLEHGHRVRLATHEVFRKFVRENGIEFYPLAGDPASLMSFMVKNAGIVPSVSSIVAGDVVKSRRVIAEILQSTWKACIEDDDETGVSFVAEAIIANPPSYGHIHCAQKLQIPLHMIFTMPWSPTVQFPHPLCKVDYNRASIEKINRLSYLLVEIFTWSGIHSIINDFRKNILGLSTLHTRQAVRLMIDEHVPHTYCWSPSLVPKPTDWPPHIDISGFFFLDLATNYKPPEDLIQFLESGDPPIYIGFGSITGHDSERILQVVLEALQITGYRALLSGFDVNVDELPSNVFRIGNCPHDWLFQHVAAVCHHGGAGTTAAGLRAGKPTIIVPFFGD
;
A
#
# COMPACT_ATOMS: atom_id res chain seq x y z
N MET A 1 -24.31 -15.39 34.98
CA MET A 1 -23.57 -16.57 34.45
C MET A 1 -23.96 -16.66 32.98
N PHE A 2 -23.21 -16.14 32.03
CA PHE A 2 -21.85 -16.52 31.66
C PHE A 2 -20.87 -15.33 31.63
N LYS A 3 -19.58 -15.69 31.62
CA LYS A 3 -18.41 -14.90 32.04
C LYS A 3 -18.10 -13.74 31.09
N ASN A 4 -17.74 -12.62 31.73
CA ASN A 4 -17.02 -11.49 31.16
C ASN A 4 -15.63 -11.93 30.70
N ASP A 5 -15.33 -11.79 29.41
CA ASP A 5 -13.96 -11.74 28.94
C ASP A 5 -13.59 -10.28 28.68
N ILE A 6 -13.14 -9.61 29.75
CA ILE A 6 -12.38 -8.36 29.61
C ILE A 6 -11.07 -8.75 28.90
N LYS A 7 -10.85 -8.27 27.67
CA LYS A 7 -9.55 -8.43 27.01
C LYS A 7 -8.57 -7.43 27.62
N ASP A 8 -7.82 -7.89 28.61
CA ASP A 8 -6.64 -7.18 29.11
C ASP A 8 -5.56 -7.17 28.02
N VAL A 9 -5.33 -6.03 27.38
CA VAL A 9 -4.25 -5.89 26.41
C VAL A 9 -3.03 -5.33 27.14
N THR A 10 -1.96 -6.13 27.20
CA THR A 10 -0.67 -5.66 27.73
C THR A 10 0.18 -5.23 26.56
N THR A 11 0.49 -3.95 26.48
CA THR A 11 1.40 -3.37 25.50
C THR A 11 2.71 -3.06 26.19
N THR A 12 3.78 -3.71 25.78
CA THR A 12 5.13 -3.28 26.16
C THR A 12 5.38 -1.92 25.51
N ILE A 13 5.60 -0.89 26.33
CA ILE A 13 6.06 0.39 25.85
C ILE A 13 7.58 0.32 25.80
N ASP A 14 8.08 0.05 24.60
CA ASP A 14 9.51 0.12 24.34
C ASP A 14 9.95 1.58 24.36
N PHE A 15 10.88 1.89 25.26
CA PHE A 15 11.54 3.18 25.24
C PHE A 15 12.43 3.29 23.99
N ASP A 16 12.49 4.47 23.43
CA ASP A 16 13.37 4.90 22.36
C ASP A 16 14.87 4.83 22.76
N ASN A 17 15.75 4.76 21.76
CA ASN A 17 17.20 4.49 21.89
C ASN A 17 18.01 5.53 22.70
N ASP A 18 17.38 6.62 23.15
CA ASP A 18 18.03 7.74 23.86
C ASP A 18 18.20 7.51 25.36
N TRP A 19 18.31 6.26 25.80
CA TRP A 19 18.74 5.99 27.17
C TRP A 19 20.14 6.53 27.36
N ARG A 20 20.36 7.22 28.48
CA ARG A 20 21.71 7.61 28.89
C ARG A 20 22.12 6.90 30.16
N TYR A 21 23.42 6.71 30.30
CA TYR A 21 24.03 5.96 31.38
C TYR A 21 25.39 6.53 31.79
N ILE A 22 25.70 6.43 33.09
CA ILE A 22 27.04 6.64 33.64
C ILE A 22 27.45 5.47 34.52
N CYS A 23 28.70 5.03 34.29
CA CYS A 23 29.44 4.10 35.14
C CYS A 23 30.32 4.90 36.08
N LEU A 24 30.09 4.79 37.38
CA LEU A 24 30.97 5.35 38.40
C LEU A 24 31.80 4.22 38.99
N SER A 25 33.11 4.24 38.72
CA SER A 25 34.04 3.16 39.06
C SER A 25 34.77 3.32 40.40
N ASN A 26 34.47 4.36 41.20
CA ASN A 26 35.21 4.64 42.44
C ASN A 26 34.36 5.31 43.53
N ILE A 27 33.18 4.77 43.84
CA ILE A 27 32.46 5.16 45.05
C ILE A 27 32.55 4.02 46.05
N SER A 28 33.61 4.08 46.86
CA SER A 28 33.77 3.29 48.07
C SER A 28 33.14 4.02 49.26
N SER A 29 31.85 4.35 49.20
CA SER A 29 31.07 4.64 50.42
C SER A 29 29.58 4.45 50.16
N TYR A 30 28.91 3.90 51.16
CA TYR A 30 27.49 3.57 51.20
C TYR A 30 26.61 4.82 51.43
N ASP A 31 26.95 5.96 50.81
CA ASP A 31 26.24 7.21 51.07
C ASP A 31 25.08 7.38 50.08
N ASN A 32 23.93 6.92 50.56
CA ASN A 32 22.62 6.80 49.90
C ASN A 32 21.93 8.12 49.53
N GLU A 33 22.63 9.25 49.41
CA GLU A 33 22.02 10.54 49.11
C GLU A 33 22.69 11.25 47.94
N PHE A 34 22.58 10.63 46.76
CA PHE A 34 22.65 11.39 45.52
C PHE A 34 21.38 12.23 45.42
N ILE A 35 21.49 13.51 45.79
CA ILE A 35 20.40 14.48 45.69
C ILE A 35 20.33 14.93 44.23
N LEU A 36 19.14 14.86 43.61
CA LEU A 36 18.92 15.08 42.17
C LEU A 36 19.42 16.45 41.62
N PHE A 37 19.78 17.40 42.48
CA PHE A 37 20.21 18.75 42.12
C PHE A 37 21.65 18.85 41.60
N SER A 38 22.52 17.86 41.79
CA SER A 38 23.94 17.91 41.36
C SER A 38 24.19 17.21 40.01
N TYR A 39 23.23 17.29 39.10
CA TYR A 39 23.26 16.61 37.82
C TYR A 39 23.86 17.52 36.72
N ASN A 40 24.83 16.99 35.95
CA ASN A 40 25.38 17.64 34.76
C ASN A 40 25.05 16.81 33.50
N ASP A 41 24.50 17.45 32.46
CA ASP A 41 24.07 16.79 31.22
C ASP A 41 25.23 16.28 30.35
N GLN A 42 26.45 16.75 30.60
CA GLN A 42 27.63 16.39 29.80
C GLN A 42 28.26 15.05 30.18
N ASP A 43 28.04 14.56 31.39
CA ASP A 43 28.74 13.36 31.87
C ASP A 43 28.10 12.05 31.40
N TRP A 44 26.92 12.12 30.78
CA TRP A 44 26.09 10.97 30.44
C TRP A 44 26.35 10.43 29.04
N THR A 45 26.59 9.12 28.96
CA THR A 45 26.81 8.43 27.68
C THR A 45 25.54 7.75 27.19
N ASN A 46 25.24 7.81 25.90
CA ASN A 46 24.08 7.09 25.35
C ASN A 46 24.32 5.57 25.43
N ILE A 47 23.33 4.85 25.94
CA ILE A 47 23.30 3.38 25.96
C ILE A 47 22.08 2.90 25.19
N GLN A 48 22.29 1.91 24.32
CA GLN A 48 21.18 1.21 23.73
C GLN A 48 20.78 0.06 24.65
N LEU A 49 19.61 0.17 25.29
CA LEU A 49 19.07 -0.95 26.07
C LEU A 49 18.60 -2.05 25.10
N PRO A 50 18.85 -3.33 25.39
CA PRO A 50 18.41 -4.40 24.51
C PRO A 50 16.91 -4.62 24.72
N HIS A 51 16.08 -4.07 23.84
CA HIS A 51 14.67 -4.44 23.68
C HIS A 51 14.58 -5.88 23.16
N TYR A 52 13.48 -6.59 23.42
CA TYR A 52 13.30 -8.03 23.15
C TYR A 52 13.63 -8.36 21.68
N ASN A 53 14.89 -8.67 21.40
CA ASN A 53 15.38 -9.00 20.08
C ASN A 53 16.45 -10.10 20.22
N ASN A 54 16.23 -11.18 19.47
CA ASN A 54 16.82 -12.51 19.69
C ASN A 54 18.29 -12.63 19.24
N ASN A 55 19.03 -11.52 19.13
CA ASN A 55 20.40 -11.53 18.63
C ASN A 55 21.44 -11.26 19.72
N LYS A 56 22.41 -12.18 19.77
CA LYS A 56 23.46 -12.31 20.77
C LYS A 56 24.47 -11.16 20.72
N SER A 57 24.93 -10.79 21.92
CA SER A 57 26.27 -10.29 22.26
C SER A 57 26.56 -8.78 22.20
N LYS A 58 26.62 -8.16 23.38
CA LYS A 58 27.77 -7.33 23.79
C LYS A 58 28.10 -7.63 25.26
N LYS A 59 29.38 -7.92 25.52
CA LYS A 59 29.92 -8.30 26.83
C LYS A 59 30.07 -7.04 27.71
N PHE A 60 29.48 -7.04 28.90
CA PHE A 60 29.95 -6.20 30.02
C PHE A 60 30.70 -7.10 31.02
N THR A 61 31.91 -6.68 31.38
CA THR A 61 32.81 -7.34 32.35
C THR A 61 32.84 -6.58 33.66
N SER A 62 32.94 -7.34 34.75
CA SER A 62 32.78 -6.95 36.15
C SER A 62 33.97 -6.20 36.74
N ILE A 63 33.74 -4.95 37.14
CA ILE A 63 34.42 -4.22 38.22
C ILE A 63 33.29 -3.64 39.07
N CYS A 64 33.42 -3.56 40.40
CA CYS A 64 32.37 -2.98 41.26
C CYS A 64 32.14 -1.53 40.84
N VAL A 65 31.03 -1.34 40.13
CA VAL A 65 30.67 -0.15 39.39
C VAL A 65 29.20 0.08 39.73
N SER A 66 28.84 1.26 40.18
CA SER A 66 27.43 1.62 40.30
C SER A 66 26.90 2.16 38.98
N TYR A 67 25.66 1.81 38.68
CA TYR A 67 24.98 2.05 37.43
C TYR A 67 23.88 3.09 37.62
N TRP A 68 23.99 4.22 36.93
CA TRP A 68 22.95 5.23 36.86
C TRP A 68 22.36 5.26 35.46
N TYR A 69 21.06 5.00 35.35
CA TYR A 69 20.30 5.07 34.11
C TYR A 69 19.37 6.27 34.12
N ARG A 70 19.26 6.94 32.98
CA ARG A 70 18.39 8.09 32.80
C ARG A 70 17.62 7.93 31.50
N LYS A 71 16.32 8.20 31.57
CA LYS A 71 15.47 8.38 30.41
C LYS A 71 14.57 9.58 30.61
N ARG A 72 14.63 10.49 29.64
CA ARG A 72 13.56 11.45 29.43
C ARG A 72 12.60 10.82 28.44
N PHE A 73 11.32 10.78 28.77
CA PHE A 73 10.28 10.27 27.88
C PHE A 73 9.02 11.11 28.07
N ASN A 74 8.27 11.32 26.99
CA ASN A 74 6.96 11.93 27.07
C ASN A 74 5.91 10.86 26.83
N LEU A 75 4.94 10.75 27.73
CA LEU A 75 3.77 9.90 27.51
C LEU A 75 2.61 10.79 27.13
N LYS A 76 2.11 10.61 25.91
CA LYS A 76 0.98 11.41 25.40
C LYS A 76 -0.34 10.97 26.05
N GLU A 77 -1.30 11.88 26.23
CA GLU A 77 -2.66 11.60 26.75
C GLU A 77 -3.43 10.55 25.94
N ILE A 78 -2.97 10.21 24.74
CA ILE A 78 -3.58 9.23 23.82
C ILE A 78 -3.68 7.82 24.45
N LEU A 79 -2.90 7.52 25.49
CA LEU A 79 -3.19 6.38 26.36
C LEU A 79 -4.39 6.76 27.25
N ASP A 80 -5.62 6.45 26.81
CA ASP A 80 -6.90 6.73 27.50
C ASP A 80 -6.84 6.69 29.04
N LYS A 81 -7.79 7.34 29.73
CA LYS A 81 -7.91 7.35 31.22
C LYS A 81 -7.98 5.96 31.92
N TYR A 82 -7.92 4.86 31.19
CA TYR A 82 -8.10 3.47 31.64
C TYR A 82 -6.84 2.58 31.49
N HIS A 83 -5.64 3.12 31.79
CA HIS A 83 -4.38 2.38 31.69
C HIS A 83 -3.63 2.29 33.04
N ASN A 84 -2.92 1.18 33.25
CA ASN A 84 -1.90 1.07 34.31
C ASN A 84 -0.52 0.85 33.68
N ILE A 85 0.47 1.65 34.10
CA ILE A 85 1.84 1.64 33.58
C ILE A 85 2.79 1.11 34.66
N TYR A 86 3.60 0.11 34.30
CA TYR A 86 4.53 -0.60 35.18
C TYR A 86 5.93 -0.64 34.57
N LEU A 87 6.94 -0.47 35.40
CA LEU A 87 8.34 -0.69 35.06
C LEU A 87 8.78 -2.09 35.47
N HIS A 88 9.28 -2.84 34.49
CA HIS A 88 9.75 -4.20 34.63
C HIS A 88 11.27 -4.29 34.47
N PHE A 89 11.87 -5.21 35.21
CA PHE A 89 13.32 -5.44 35.21
C PHE A 89 13.61 -6.88 34.81
N GLU A 90 14.52 -7.07 33.87
CA GLU A 90 14.96 -8.40 33.44
C GLU A 90 16.44 -8.60 33.75
N PHE A 91 16.74 -9.70 34.46
CA PHE A 91 18.09 -10.09 34.80
C PHE A 91 18.72 -10.94 33.70
N ILE A 92 19.88 -10.53 33.19
CA ILE A 92 20.65 -11.36 32.26
C ILE A 92 21.59 -12.28 33.05
N SER A 93 21.15 -13.49 33.40
CA SER A 93 22.08 -14.51 33.90
C SER A 93 22.88 -15.11 32.74
N LYS A 94 24.20 -14.89 32.72
CA LYS A 94 25.11 -15.60 31.81
C LYS A 94 25.20 -17.06 32.24
N ASN A 95 24.35 -17.92 31.69
CA ASN A 95 24.68 -19.31 31.33
C ASN A 95 23.45 -19.99 30.72
N ASN A 96 23.38 -19.96 29.39
CA ASN A 96 22.48 -20.85 28.64
C ASN A 96 23.00 -22.29 28.76
N LYS A 97 22.31 -23.11 29.56
CA LYS A 97 22.13 -24.55 29.34
C LYS A 97 21.08 -25.06 30.33
N GLN A 98 19.99 -25.62 29.78
CA GLN A 98 18.97 -26.45 30.46
C GLN A 98 18.19 -25.72 31.59
N ASN A 99 16.86 -25.69 31.67
CA ASN A 99 15.81 -26.63 31.29
C ASN A 99 14.47 -25.86 31.14
N LYS A 100 13.50 -26.43 30.42
CA LYS A 100 12.09 -26.04 30.56
C LYS A 100 11.63 -26.35 31.99
N ASN A 101 10.90 -25.42 32.59
CA ASN A 101 10.29 -25.46 33.94
C ASN A 101 11.26 -25.17 35.10
N ASP A 102 11.30 -23.91 35.54
CA ASP A 102 11.18 -23.49 36.94
C ASP A 102 11.29 -21.94 37.01
N ASP A 103 10.20 -21.29 37.44
CA ASP A 103 10.17 -19.88 37.85
C ASP A 103 11.03 -19.73 39.12
N LEU A 104 12.30 -19.37 38.95
CA LEU A 104 13.14 -18.91 40.05
C LEU A 104 12.97 -17.40 40.19
N ASP A 105 12.30 -16.96 41.26
CA ASP A 105 12.16 -15.57 41.71
C ASP A 105 13.55 -14.90 41.82
N ILE A 106 13.98 -14.23 40.75
CA ILE A 106 15.23 -13.48 40.73
C ILE A 106 15.00 -12.19 41.52
N LYS A 107 15.32 -12.20 42.82
CA LYS A 107 15.34 -10.97 43.64
C LYS A 107 16.46 -10.06 43.15
N ILE A 108 16.09 -8.88 42.65
CA ILE A 108 17.01 -7.88 42.11
C ILE A 108 17.55 -7.05 43.29
N PRO A 109 18.84 -7.14 43.64
CA PRO A 109 19.37 -6.49 44.83
C PRO A 109 19.41 -4.96 44.69
N ALA A 110 18.90 -4.29 45.74
CA ALA A 110 18.93 -2.86 46.05
C ALA A 110 18.92 -1.90 44.86
N ILE A 111 17.72 -1.47 44.46
CA ILE A 111 17.51 -0.47 43.41
C ILE A 111 16.82 0.77 43.97
N THR A 112 17.15 1.94 43.43
CA THR A 112 16.41 3.16 43.73
C THR A 112 15.93 3.81 42.45
N ILE A 113 14.67 4.22 42.42
CA ILE A 113 13.99 4.75 41.24
C ILE A 113 13.36 6.08 41.59
N TRP A 114 13.59 7.06 40.73
CA TRP A 114 12.97 8.37 40.78
C TRP A 114 12.22 8.64 39.49
N LEU A 115 11.03 9.24 39.59
CA LEU A 115 10.28 9.77 38.46
C LEU A 115 9.89 11.22 38.75
N ASN A 116 10.30 12.13 37.87
CA ASN A 116 10.02 13.56 37.99
C ASN A 116 10.43 14.13 39.35
N GLU A 117 11.66 13.82 39.78
CA GLU A 117 12.27 14.21 41.07
C GLU A 117 11.68 13.52 42.32
N ASN A 118 10.57 12.77 42.19
CA ASN A 118 10.01 12.00 43.29
C ASN A 118 10.69 10.64 43.39
N LYS A 119 11.18 10.29 44.59
CA LYS A 119 11.71 8.95 44.88
C LYS A 119 10.55 7.97 45.01
N ILE A 120 10.30 7.16 43.98
CA ILE A 120 9.12 6.28 43.90
C ILE A 120 9.36 4.89 44.50
N PHE A 121 10.61 4.41 44.51
CA PHE A 121 10.95 3.09 45.04
C PHE A 121 12.42 3.05 45.47
N SER A 122 12.74 2.33 46.55
CA SER A 122 14.10 2.26 47.11
C SER A 122 14.30 1.03 48.01
N ASP A 123 14.34 -0.16 47.41
CA ASP A 123 14.62 -1.40 48.14
C ASP A 123 15.02 -2.52 47.15
N THR A 124 15.07 -3.76 47.61
CA THR A 124 15.19 -4.98 46.80
C THR A 124 13.89 -5.22 46.05
N LEU A 125 13.97 -5.40 44.73
CA LEU A 125 12.80 -5.50 43.88
C LEU A 125 12.38 -6.97 43.67
N SER A 126 11.12 -7.29 43.94
CA SER A 126 10.50 -8.61 43.70
C SER A 126 9.30 -8.57 42.76
N GLN A 127 8.80 -7.38 42.39
CA GLN A 127 7.64 -7.19 41.50
C GLN A 127 7.79 -5.91 40.66
N PRO A 128 7.07 -5.77 39.54
CA PRO A 128 7.13 -4.57 38.68
C PRO A 128 6.65 -3.31 39.42
N VAL A 129 7.28 -2.17 39.15
CA VAL A 129 6.98 -0.91 39.85
C VAL A 129 5.90 -0.12 39.11
N ASN A 130 4.75 0.14 39.75
CA ASN A 130 3.69 0.93 39.14
C ASN A 130 4.08 2.41 39.07
N LEU A 131 4.17 2.96 37.86
CA LEU A 131 4.55 4.35 37.59
C LEU A 131 3.34 5.28 37.39
N THR A 132 2.14 4.72 37.19
CA THR A 132 0.93 5.42 36.69
C THR A 132 0.65 6.73 37.41
N LYS A 133 0.73 6.75 38.75
CA LYS A 133 0.40 7.94 39.57
C LYS A 133 1.42 9.08 39.49
N TYR A 134 2.63 8.80 39.02
CA TYR A 134 3.76 9.73 39.02
C TYR A 134 4.12 10.24 37.62
N ILE A 135 3.50 9.66 36.59
CA ILE A 135 3.62 10.07 35.19
C ILE A 135 2.83 11.36 34.99
N LYS A 136 3.48 12.33 34.36
CA LYS A 136 2.88 13.56 33.86
C LYS A 136 2.61 13.38 32.38
N TYR A 137 1.36 13.29 31.98
CA TYR A 137 0.99 13.17 30.57
C TYR A 137 1.30 14.47 29.81
N ASP A 138 1.66 14.31 28.53
CA ASP A 138 2.05 15.34 27.58
C ASP A 138 3.16 16.29 28.06
N LYS A 139 3.87 15.86 29.09
CA LYS A 139 5.06 16.53 29.62
C LYS A 139 6.20 15.55 29.57
N GLU A 140 7.40 16.10 29.45
CA GLU A 140 8.59 15.29 29.60
C GLU A 140 8.67 14.74 31.03
N ASN A 141 8.77 13.43 31.11
CA ASN A 141 9.00 12.70 32.34
C ASN A 141 10.47 12.32 32.42
N LEU A 142 11.08 12.54 33.58
CA LEU A 142 12.46 12.13 33.84
C LEU A 142 12.46 10.92 34.78
N LEU A 143 12.82 9.76 34.24
CA LEU A 143 13.06 8.53 35.00
C LEU A 143 14.56 8.36 35.24
N VAL A 144 14.93 8.21 36.50
CA VAL A 144 16.30 7.94 36.93
C VAL A 144 16.32 6.68 37.77
N ILE A 145 17.24 5.78 37.46
CA ILE A 145 17.38 4.50 38.15
C ILE A 145 18.83 4.34 38.58
N TYR A 146 19.03 4.10 39.87
CA TYR A 146 20.30 3.72 40.46
C TYR A 146 20.30 2.24 40.81
N SER A 147 21.38 1.56 40.46
CA SER A 147 21.62 0.17 40.82
C SER A 147 23.11 -0.12 41.00
N LYS A 148 23.45 -1.13 41.80
CA LYS A 148 24.83 -1.68 41.85
C LYS A 148 25.16 -2.64 40.69
N TYR A 149 24.14 -3.04 39.92
CA TYR A 149 24.28 -3.96 38.80
C TYR A 149 23.52 -3.44 37.58
N GLY A 150 24.02 -3.74 36.38
CA GLY A 150 23.32 -3.36 35.16
C GLY A 150 22.15 -4.30 34.84
N TYR A 151 20.97 -3.75 34.59
CA TYR A 151 19.76 -4.50 34.25
C TYR A 151 19.22 -4.12 32.88
N ARG A 152 18.46 -5.03 32.24
CA ARG A 152 17.57 -4.65 31.13
C ARG A 152 16.28 -4.12 31.73
N LEU A 153 15.78 -3.03 31.14
CA LEU A 153 14.61 -2.31 31.61
C LEU A 153 13.57 -2.31 30.50
N CYS A 154 12.34 -2.69 30.84
CA CYS A 154 11.19 -2.64 29.94
C CYS A 154 10.04 -1.94 30.66
N LEU A 155 9.35 -1.02 30.00
CA LEU A 155 8.11 -0.45 30.53
C LEU A 155 6.94 -1.14 29.87
N HIS A 156 5.90 -1.43 30.65
CA HIS A 156 4.68 -2.05 30.15
C HIS A 156 3.48 -1.21 30.54
N ALA A 157 2.61 -0.95 29.57
CA ALA A 157 1.28 -0.41 29.81
C ALA A 157 0.24 -1.50 29.63
N ARG A 158 -0.76 -1.52 30.51
CA ARG A 158 -1.89 -2.46 30.44
C ARG A 158 -3.19 -1.69 30.28
N LEU A 159 -3.96 -2.05 29.25
CA LEU A 159 -5.25 -1.49 28.85
C LEU A 159 -6.42 -2.33 29.37
N LEU A 160 -7.43 -1.66 29.93
CA LEU A 160 -8.69 -2.24 30.40
C LEU A 160 -9.88 -1.52 29.72
N LEU A 161 -10.68 -2.23 28.91
CA LEU A 161 -11.84 -1.66 28.19
C LEU A 161 -13.18 -1.94 28.92
N GLN A 162 -14.10 -0.97 28.96
CA GLN A 162 -15.49 -1.11 29.44
C GLN A 162 -16.52 -1.05 28.28
N HIS A 163 -17.66 -1.74 28.42
CA HIS A 163 -18.74 -1.84 27.42
C HIS A 163 -19.82 -0.75 27.57
N HIS A 164 -20.50 -0.35 26.46
CA HIS A 164 -21.93 0.09 26.29
C HIS A 164 -22.13 0.85 24.95
N LEU A 165 -23.30 1.10 24.31
CA LEU A 165 -24.74 0.69 24.25
C LEU A 165 -25.34 1.43 23.02
N SER A 166 -26.33 0.88 22.29
CA SER A 166 -26.97 1.50 21.10
C SER A 166 -28.28 2.25 21.39
N GLY A 167 -28.56 3.39 20.73
CA GLY A 167 -29.87 4.10 20.72
C GLY A 167 -30.05 5.14 19.60
N GLN A 168 -31.31 5.43 19.20
CA GLN A 168 -31.75 6.30 18.07
C GLN A 168 -32.68 7.44 18.58
N VAL A 169 -32.73 8.61 17.91
CA VAL A 169 -33.70 9.70 18.17
C VAL A 169 -34.18 10.35 16.86
N ASP A 170 -35.50 10.58 16.74
CA ASP A 170 -36.21 11.30 15.66
C ASP A 170 -36.50 12.76 16.07
N LEU A 171 -36.47 13.71 15.13
CA LEU A 171 -36.67 15.15 15.38
C LEU A 171 -37.73 15.75 14.45
N ASP A 172 -39.00 15.53 14.77
CA ASP A 172 -40.15 16.34 14.32
C ASP A 172 -40.74 17.04 15.55
N GLU A 173 -40.12 18.13 16.03
CA GLU A 173 -40.75 19.10 16.94
C GLU A 173 -39.80 20.29 17.17
N LEU A 174 -40.04 21.41 16.47
CA LEU A 174 -39.84 22.79 16.95
C LEU A 174 -40.29 23.78 15.86
N GLU A 175 -41.47 24.36 16.08
CA GLU A 175 -42.20 25.25 15.19
C GLU A 175 -41.62 26.68 15.05
N GLU A 176 -41.77 27.19 13.82
CA GLU A 176 -42.30 28.51 13.40
C GLU A 176 -42.04 29.80 14.22
N ASN A 177 -41.23 30.72 13.68
CA ASN A 177 -41.70 31.90 12.90
C ASN A 177 -40.60 32.99 12.75
N ILE A 178 -40.67 33.74 11.64
CA ILE A 178 -40.07 35.09 11.36
C ILE A 178 -38.70 35.15 10.63
N ILE A 179 -38.74 35.10 9.27
CA ILE A 179 -38.14 36.05 8.27
C ILE A 179 -37.61 35.39 6.96
N LYS A 180 -38.33 35.72 5.88
CA LYS A 180 -38.01 35.93 4.44
C LYS A 180 -37.28 34.86 3.58
N LYS A 181 -37.96 34.60 2.45
CA LYS A 181 -37.55 33.89 1.21
C LYS A 181 -36.12 34.22 0.74
N GLY A 182 -35.36 33.17 0.45
CA GLY A 182 -34.19 33.19 -0.42
C GLY A 182 -32.97 32.52 0.23
N GLN A 183 -32.58 31.36 -0.29
CA GLN A 183 -31.51 30.46 0.17
C GLN A 183 -31.86 29.57 1.38
N ARG A 184 -32.36 28.36 1.10
CA ARG A 184 -32.02 27.20 1.94
C ARG A 184 -30.59 26.79 1.55
N LYS A 185 -29.60 27.21 2.33
CA LYS A 185 -28.33 26.48 2.42
C LYS A 185 -28.55 25.41 3.47
N SER A 186 -28.45 24.12 3.12
CA SER A 186 -27.91 23.19 4.10
C SER A 186 -26.43 23.57 4.21
N LEU A 187 -26.04 24.11 5.35
CA LEU A 187 -24.65 24.00 5.74
C LEU A 187 -24.51 22.62 6.37
N ASP A 188 -23.70 21.76 5.78
CA ASP A 188 -23.03 20.74 6.54
C ASP A 188 -22.03 21.48 7.44
N TYR A 189 -22.43 21.76 8.68
CA TYR A 189 -21.49 22.08 9.74
C TYR A 189 -21.23 20.81 10.54
N MET A 190 -19.96 20.46 10.67
CA MET A 190 -19.51 19.53 11.70
C MET A 190 -19.38 20.34 12.98
N ALA A 191 -20.37 20.25 13.86
CA ALA A 191 -20.24 20.72 15.23
C ALA A 191 -19.76 19.53 16.06
N SER A 192 -18.51 19.56 16.54
CA SER A 192 -18.08 18.65 17.60
C SER A 192 -18.58 19.20 18.93
N PHE A 193 -19.29 18.38 19.69
CA PHE A 193 -19.56 18.65 21.09
C PHE A 193 -18.28 18.41 21.87
N ASP A 194 -17.73 19.46 22.49
CA ASP A 194 -16.70 19.35 23.51
C ASP A 194 -17.31 19.73 24.85
N ASP A 195 -17.25 18.81 25.81
CA ASP A 195 -18.03 18.83 27.05
C ASP A 195 -17.25 19.40 28.23
N SER A 196 -16.25 20.28 27.99
CA SER A 196 -15.39 20.79 29.08
C SER A 196 -15.46 22.27 29.43
N ASP A 197 -16.10 23.17 28.65
CA ASP A 197 -15.88 24.61 28.94
C ASP A 197 -17.01 25.60 28.61
N GLY A 198 -18.15 25.17 28.04
CA GLY A 198 -19.33 26.04 27.93
C GLY A 198 -19.17 27.33 27.11
N LEU A 199 -18.21 27.40 26.18
CA LEU A 199 -18.06 28.50 25.22
C LEU A 199 -17.93 27.97 23.78
N ILE A 200 -18.70 28.57 22.87
CA ILE A 200 -18.78 28.18 21.45
C ILE A 200 -17.73 28.96 20.65
N ALA A 201 -16.78 28.27 20.01
CA ALA A 201 -15.90 28.85 19.00
C ALA A 201 -16.34 28.41 17.58
N VAL A 202 -16.77 29.37 16.76
CA VAL A 202 -17.14 29.15 15.35
C VAL A 202 -15.98 29.60 14.46
N PHE A 203 -15.43 28.70 13.64
CA PHE A 203 -14.45 29.06 12.61
C PHE A 203 -15.10 29.09 11.22
N ILE A 204 -14.98 30.23 10.54
CA ILE A 204 -15.42 30.43 9.15
C ILE A 204 -14.15 30.46 8.28
N HIS A 205 -13.99 29.54 7.32
CA HIS A 205 -13.00 29.71 6.26
C HIS A 205 -13.63 30.52 5.10
N SER A 206 -13.22 31.77 4.98
CA SER A 206 -13.61 32.66 3.89
C SER A 206 -12.80 32.37 2.63
N LEU A 207 -13.48 31.87 1.60
CA LEU A 207 -12.97 31.81 0.23
C LEU A 207 -13.06 33.22 -0.38
N THR A 208 -12.00 34.04 -0.33
CA THR A 208 -11.95 35.30 -1.11
C THR A 208 -10.54 35.90 -1.18
N LYS A 209 -9.85 35.67 -2.31
CA LYS A 209 -9.03 36.64 -3.07
C LYS A 209 -8.13 35.88 -4.04
N TYR A 210 -8.60 35.68 -5.27
CA TYR A 210 -7.76 35.61 -6.46
C TYR A 210 -8.68 35.70 -7.67
N ILE A 211 -8.92 36.94 -8.13
CA ILE A 211 -9.12 37.36 -9.53
C ILE A 211 -9.12 38.89 -9.52
N ASP A 212 -8.42 39.44 -10.52
CA ASP A 212 -8.28 40.84 -10.97
C ASP A 212 -7.34 41.76 -10.17
N ASP A 213 -6.11 41.90 -10.66
CA ASP A 213 -5.78 43.07 -11.48
C ASP A 213 -4.55 42.80 -12.37
N ASN A 214 -4.71 43.14 -13.65
CA ASN A 214 -3.69 43.07 -14.70
C ASN A 214 -2.56 44.09 -14.47
N ASN A 215 -1.30 43.70 -14.71
CA ASN A 215 -0.38 44.43 -15.61
C ASN A 215 0.96 43.70 -15.79
N ILE A 216 1.14 43.20 -17.00
CA ILE A 216 2.34 43.09 -17.85
C ILE A 216 3.69 43.47 -17.19
N ASP A 217 4.66 42.54 -17.20
CA ASP A 217 5.92 42.79 -17.92
C ASP A 217 6.63 41.50 -18.38
N ILE A 218 6.84 41.42 -19.69
CA ILE A 218 7.48 40.32 -20.42
C ILE A 218 8.95 40.71 -20.59
N GLU A 219 9.79 40.54 -19.56
CA GLU A 219 11.25 40.67 -19.74
C GLU A 219 12.13 39.97 -18.68
N HIS A 220 11.63 38.90 -18.05
CA HIS A 220 12.44 38.12 -17.09
C HIS A 220 12.56 36.63 -17.42
N TYR A 221 12.44 36.28 -18.71
CA TYR A 221 12.66 34.92 -19.22
C TYR A 221 14.08 34.63 -19.75
N LYS A 222 15.07 35.47 -19.39
CA LYS A 222 16.48 35.24 -19.70
C LYS A 222 17.36 35.68 -18.54
N ASN A 223 17.56 34.77 -17.58
CA ASN A 223 18.74 34.65 -16.70
C ASN A 223 18.32 34.10 -15.35
N ARG A 224 18.20 32.77 -15.26
CA ARG A 224 18.54 31.96 -14.07
C ARG A 224 18.51 30.47 -14.42
N ASN A 225 19.42 30.07 -15.30
CA ASN A 225 19.97 28.72 -15.22
C ASN A 225 20.87 28.68 -13.98
N SER A 226 20.33 28.18 -12.86
CA SER A 226 21.06 27.64 -11.70
C SER A 226 20.16 27.59 -10.46
N HIS A 227 19.05 26.84 -10.47
CA HIS A 227 18.32 26.57 -9.22
C HIS A 227 17.99 25.08 -9.08
N ASN A 228 18.64 24.51 -8.07
CA ASN A 228 18.36 23.31 -7.29
C ASN A 228 17.07 22.56 -7.65
N GLU A 229 17.27 21.27 -7.94
CA GLU A 229 16.27 20.22 -7.82
C GLU A 229 15.77 20.14 -6.37
N ASN A 230 14.83 21.02 -5.99
CA ASN A 230 13.93 20.73 -4.90
C ASN A 230 12.91 19.71 -5.41
N VAL A 231 13.32 18.44 -5.39
CA VAL A 231 12.36 17.34 -5.28
C VAL A 231 11.55 17.67 -4.04
N ASN A 232 10.27 18.01 -4.22
CA ASN A 232 9.34 18.12 -3.09
C ASN A 232 9.35 16.76 -2.39
N MET A 233 10.15 16.64 -1.34
CA MET A 233 10.12 15.48 -0.45
C MET A 233 8.69 15.36 0.04
N ILE A 234 8.03 14.24 -0.28
CA ILE A 234 6.84 13.80 0.43
C ILE A 234 7.21 13.91 1.92
N PRO A 235 6.44 14.63 2.75
CA PRO A 235 6.78 14.80 4.15
C PRO A 235 6.95 13.40 4.74
N ILE A 236 8.16 13.12 5.24
CA ILE A 236 8.41 11.93 6.04
C ILE A 236 7.44 12.05 7.20
N ILE A 237 6.41 11.19 7.21
CA ILE A 237 5.43 11.19 8.29
C ILE A 237 6.17 10.63 9.51
N ASP A 238 6.72 11.52 10.33
CA ASP A 238 7.31 11.18 11.61
C ASP A 238 6.19 10.72 12.56
N GLY A 239 5.98 9.41 12.63
CA GLY A 239 4.98 8.77 13.48
C GLY A 239 4.74 7.30 13.09
N PRO A 240 4.10 6.49 13.95
CA PRO A 240 3.67 5.16 13.57
C PRO A 240 2.66 5.26 12.42
N ILE A 241 2.96 4.60 11.28
CA ILE A 241 1.99 4.47 10.18
C ILE A 241 0.79 3.69 10.73
N PRO A 242 -0.43 4.25 10.69
CA PRO A 242 -1.59 3.54 11.18
C PRO A 242 -1.78 2.27 10.36
N ARG A 243 -2.06 1.16 11.05
CA ARG A 243 -2.52 -0.06 10.39
C ARG A 243 -3.85 0.25 9.71
N LEU A 244 -3.95 -0.12 8.44
CA LEU A 244 -5.15 0.08 7.62
C LEU A 244 -5.66 -1.26 7.08
N ALA A 245 -6.97 -1.39 6.95
CA ALA A 245 -7.64 -2.37 6.12
C ALA A 245 -7.72 -1.84 4.67
N ILE A 246 -6.80 -2.31 3.83
CA ILE A 246 -6.63 -1.86 2.46
C ILE A 246 -7.36 -2.81 1.52
N LEU A 247 -8.28 -2.25 0.73
CA LEU A 247 -8.91 -2.97 -0.38
C LEU A 247 -8.15 -2.71 -1.67
N MET A 248 -7.72 -3.77 -2.36
CA MET A 248 -7.19 -3.71 -3.71
C MET A 248 -8.26 -4.09 -4.73
N LEU A 249 -8.73 -3.15 -5.54
CA LEU A 249 -9.74 -3.37 -6.59
C LEU A 249 -9.07 -3.52 -7.97
N ILE A 250 -8.92 -4.76 -8.43
CA ILE A 250 -8.18 -5.07 -9.67
C ILE A 250 -9.07 -5.78 -10.68
N VAL A 251 -9.26 -5.15 -11.84
CA VAL A 251 -9.95 -5.74 -13.00
C VAL A 251 -8.93 -5.90 -14.11
N GLY A 252 -8.79 -7.12 -14.64
CA GLY A 252 -7.80 -7.39 -15.68
C GLY A 252 -7.35 -8.85 -15.73
N THR A 253 -6.28 -9.08 -16.47
CA THR A 253 -5.68 -10.40 -16.69
C THR A 253 -4.69 -10.75 -15.57
N ARG A 254 -4.02 -11.91 -15.68
CA ARG A 254 -2.95 -12.29 -14.76
C ARG A 254 -1.83 -11.24 -14.69
N GLY A 255 -1.55 -10.55 -15.80
CA GLY A 255 -0.55 -9.47 -15.86
C GLY A 255 -0.92 -8.27 -14.99
N ASP A 256 -2.23 -8.01 -14.81
CA ASP A 256 -2.74 -6.98 -13.92
C ASP A 256 -2.78 -7.45 -12.47
N VAL A 257 -3.12 -8.71 -12.20
CA VAL A 257 -3.29 -9.22 -10.81
C VAL A 257 -1.96 -9.51 -10.12
N GLN A 258 -0.99 -10.08 -10.83
CA GLN A 258 0.27 -10.56 -10.23
C GLN A 258 1.10 -9.44 -9.55
N PRO A 259 1.26 -8.24 -10.14
CA PRO A 259 1.93 -7.11 -9.47
C PRO A 259 1.29 -6.73 -8.13
N PHE A 260 -0.04 -6.82 -8.04
CA PHE A 260 -0.77 -6.46 -6.82
C PHE A 260 -0.68 -7.53 -5.74
N ILE A 261 -0.45 -8.79 -6.10
CA ILE A 261 -0.09 -9.82 -5.10
C ILE A 261 1.27 -9.48 -4.45
N ALA A 262 2.26 -9.06 -5.25
CA ALA A 262 3.54 -8.64 -4.71
C ALA A 262 3.40 -7.41 -3.79
N LEU A 263 2.62 -6.40 -4.21
CA LEU A 263 2.31 -5.23 -3.39
C LEU A 263 1.55 -5.60 -2.10
N ALA A 264 0.55 -6.48 -2.19
CA ALA A 264 -0.23 -6.94 -1.04
C ALA A 264 0.67 -7.60 0.00
N LYS A 265 1.61 -8.45 -0.41
CA LYS A 265 2.58 -9.07 0.50
C LYS A 265 3.44 -8.03 1.22
N ALA A 266 3.94 -7.03 0.48
CA ALA A 266 4.70 -5.93 1.09
C ALA A 266 3.87 -5.14 2.11
N LEU A 267 2.60 -4.86 1.83
CA LEU A 267 1.70 -4.18 2.77
C LEU A 267 1.39 -5.03 4.01
N LEU A 268 1.21 -6.35 3.85
CA LEU A 268 1.05 -7.28 4.98
C LEU A 268 2.30 -7.29 5.88
N GLU A 269 3.50 -7.25 5.30
CA GLU A 269 4.77 -7.16 6.06
C GLU A 269 4.89 -5.86 6.87
N HIS A 270 4.28 -4.77 6.39
CA HIS A 270 4.17 -3.50 7.11
C HIS A 270 2.99 -3.47 8.10
N GLY A 271 2.31 -4.61 8.30
CA GLY A 271 1.26 -4.79 9.31
C GLY A 271 -0.14 -4.41 8.85
N HIS A 272 -0.35 -3.96 7.61
CA HIS A 272 -1.67 -3.69 7.08
C HIS A 272 -2.50 -4.98 6.96
N ARG A 273 -3.83 -4.84 6.91
CA ARG A 273 -4.72 -5.93 6.49
C ARG A 273 -5.06 -5.68 5.04
N VAL A 274 -4.91 -6.69 4.18
CA VAL A 274 -5.12 -6.52 2.74
C VAL A 274 -6.14 -7.52 2.23
N ARG A 275 -7.15 -7.00 1.54
CA ARG A 275 -8.09 -7.77 0.73
C ARG A 275 -7.89 -7.42 -0.73
N LEU A 276 -7.66 -8.43 -1.58
CA LEU A 276 -7.56 -8.25 -3.02
C LEU A 276 -8.85 -8.74 -3.67
N ALA A 277 -9.60 -7.80 -4.24
CA ALA A 277 -10.80 -8.07 -5.00
C ALA A 277 -10.51 -8.07 -6.50
N THR A 278 -10.73 -9.22 -7.14
CA THR A 278 -10.56 -9.41 -8.58
C THR A 278 -11.46 -10.55 -9.07
N HIS A 279 -11.35 -10.94 -10.34
CA HIS A 279 -12.17 -11.98 -10.93
C HIS A 279 -12.00 -13.33 -10.22
N GLU A 280 -13.10 -14.08 -10.10
CA GLU A 280 -13.18 -15.38 -9.41
C GLU A 280 -12.10 -16.37 -9.83
N VAL A 281 -11.73 -16.37 -11.11
CA VAL A 281 -10.67 -17.26 -11.67
C VAL A 281 -9.31 -17.11 -10.99
N PHE A 282 -9.04 -15.97 -10.32
CA PHE A 282 -7.80 -15.72 -9.61
C PHE A 282 -7.88 -15.98 -8.10
N ARG A 283 -9.04 -16.39 -7.56
CA ARG A 283 -9.23 -16.67 -6.11
C ARG A 283 -8.13 -17.54 -5.54
N LYS A 284 -7.90 -18.69 -6.16
CA LYS A 284 -6.87 -19.65 -5.74
C LYS A 284 -5.47 -19.01 -5.73
N PHE A 285 -5.13 -18.27 -6.79
CA PHE A 285 -3.82 -17.63 -6.92
C PHE A 285 -3.57 -16.57 -5.84
N VAL A 286 -4.60 -15.79 -5.48
CA VAL A 286 -4.52 -14.79 -4.39
C VAL A 286 -4.38 -15.48 -3.03
N ARG A 287 -5.25 -16.45 -2.72
CA ARG A 287 -5.27 -17.13 -1.41
C ARG A 287 -4.01 -17.97 -1.16
N GLU A 288 -3.45 -18.62 -2.19
CA GLU A 288 -2.17 -19.35 -2.07
C GLU A 288 -0.99 -18.44 -1.70
N ASN A 289 -1.12 -17.12 -1.91
CA ASN A 289 -0.15 -16.12 -1.46
C ASN A 289 -0.47 -15.51 -0.09
N GLY A 290 -1.46 -16.06 0.64
CA GLY A 290 -1.80 -15.65 2.00
C GLY A 290 -2.57 -14.32 2.10
N ILE A 291 -3.28 -13.93 1.03
CA ILE A 291 -4.01 -12.65 0.94
C ILE A 291 -5.52 -12.92 0.99
N GLU A 292 -6.28 -12.08 1.69
CA GLU A 292 -7.76 -12.16 1.70
C GLU A 292 -8.30 -11.86 0.28
N PHE A 293 -9.35 -12.56 -0.14
CA PHE A 293 -9.89 -12.46 -1.49
C PHE A 293 -11.38 -12.09 -1.47
N TYR A 294 -11.82 -11.28 -2.43
CA TYR A 294 -13.24 -11.04 -2.68
C TYR A 294 -13.55 -11.08 -4.19
N PRO A 295 -14.61 -11.77 -4.63
CA PRO A 295 -14.90 -11.88 -6.06
C PRO A 295 -15.48 -10.60 -6.63
N LEU A 296 -14.80 -10.03 -7.63
CA LEU A 296 -15.41 -9.07 -8.54
C LEU A 296 -16.14 -9.82 -9.66
N ALA A 297 -17.27 -9.27 -10.07
CA ALA A 297 -18.04 -9.81 -11.17
C ALA A 297 -17.31 -9.64 -12.51
N GLY A 298 -17.88 -10.24 -13.56
CA GLY A 298 -17.31 -10.19 -14.91
C GLY A 298 -16.18 -11.19 -15.13
N ASP A 299 -16.00 -11.54 -16.39
CA ASP A 299 -14.96 -12.45 -16.85
C ASP A 299 -13.86 -11.64 -17.60
N PRO A 300 -12.60 -11.72 -17.16
CA PRO A 300 -11.52 -10.96 -17.78
C PRO A 300 -11.29 -11.33 -19.24
N ALA A 301 -11.54 -12.58 -19.65
CA ALA A 301 -11.41 -12.97 -21.05
C ALA A 301 -12.48 -12.29 -21.93
N SER A 302 -13.71 -12.21 -21.43
CA SER A 302 -14.82 -11.50 -22.08
C SER A 302 -14.54 -9.98 -22.21
N LEU A 303 -13.99 -9.35 -21.17
CA LEU A 303 -13.59 -7.94 -21.20
C LEU A 303 -12.46 -7.68 -22.20
N MET A 304 -11.41 -8.50 -22.17
CA MET A 304 -10.29 -8.40 -23.09
C MET A 304 -10.72 -8.60 -24.55
N SER A 305 -11.55 -9.61 -24.82
CA SER A 305 -12.10 -9.85 -26.16
C SER A 305 -12.87 -8.62 -26.67
N PHE A 306 -13.65 -7.98 -25.81
CA PHE A 306 -14.36 -6.76 -26.16
C PHE A 306 -13.40 -5.60 -26.46
N MET A 307 -12.37 -5.39 -25.63
CA MET A 307 -11.39 -4.33 -25.85
C MET A 307 -10.57 -4.54 -27.13
N VAL A 308 -10.14 -5.77 -27.42
CA VAL A 308 -9.39 -6.07 -28.64
C VAL A 308 -10.25 -5.91 -29.90
N LYS A 309 -11.51 -6.37 -29.87
CA LYS A 309 -12.46 -6.15 -30.98
C LYS A 309 -12.78 -4.68 -31.21
N ASN A 310 -12.66 -3.86 -30.17
CA ASN A 310 -12.89 -2.42 -30.20
C ASN A 310 -11.58 -1.70 -29.85
N ALA A 311 -10.48 -2.10 -30.49
CA ALA A 311 -9.16 -1.53 -30.27
C ALA A 311 -9.07 -0.01 -30.58
N GLY A 312 -10.11 0.56 -31.20
CA GLY A 312 -10.35 1.99 -31.25
C GLY A 312 -11.37 2.40 -30.18
N ILE A 313 -11.18 3.60 -29.60
CA ILE A 313 -12.05 4.16 -28.55
C ILE A 313 -13.54 4.26 -28.96
N VAL A 314 -13.82 4.18 -30.27
CA VAL A 314 -15.18 4.11 -30.83
C VAL A 314 -15.53 2.65 -31.14
N PRO A 315 -16.61 2.09 -30.57
CA PRO A 315 -17.06 0.74 -30.89
C PRO A 315 -17.33 0.59 -32.39
N SER A 316 -16.92 -0.55 -32.96
CA SER A 316 -17.22 -0.82 -34.36
C SER A 316 -18.72 -1.07 -34.59
N VAL A 317 -19.23 -0.74 -35.78
CA VAL A 317 -20.64 -0.96 -36.14
C VAL A 317 -21.03 -2.44 -36.00
N SER A 318 -20.11 -3.35 -36.32
CA SER A 318 -20.29 -4.80 -36.13
C SER A 318 -20.44 -5.18 -34.66
N SER A 319 -19.64 -4.61 -33.74
CA SER A 319 -19.80 -4.81 -32.29
C SER A 319 -21.15 -4.32 -31.77
N ILE A 320 -21.68 -3.22 -32.32
CA ILE A 320 -22.99 -2.67 -31.93
C ILE A 320 -24.11 -3.61 -32.39
N VAL A 321 -24.08 -4.04 -33.66
CA VAL A 321 -25.09 -4.93 -34.25
C VAL A 321 -25.08 -6.33 -33.60
N ALA A 322 -23.90 -6.82 -33.20
CA ALA A 322 -23.75 -8.09 -32.51
C ALA A 322 -24.25 -8.07 -31.04
N GLY A 323 -24.63 -6.91 -30.50
CA GLY A 323 -25.08 -6.76 -29.11
C GLY A 323 -23.94 -6.77 -28.07
N ASP A 324 -22.68 -6.78 -28.52
CA ASP A 324 -21.49 -6.83 -27.65
C ASP A 324 -21.43 -5.61 -26.71
N VAL A 325 -21.90 -4.45 -27.16
CA VAL A 325 -21.98 -3.23 -26.34
C VAL A 325 -22.95 -3.38 -25.17
N VAL A 326 -24.12 -3.97 -25.40
CA VAL A 326 -25.13 -4.18 -24.33
C VAL A 326 -24.60 -5.20 -23.31
N LYS A 327 -24.00 -6.29 -23.78
CA LYS A 327 -23.36 -7.29 -22.92
C LYS A 327 -22.24 -6.68 -22.09
N SER A 328 -21.34 -5.90 -22.72
CA SER A 328 -20.23 -5.21 -22.05
C SER A 328 -20.73 -4.24 -20.98
N ARG A 329 -21.76 -3.45 -21.29
CA ARG A 329 -22.42 -2.56 -20.32
C ARG A 329 -23.00 -3.30 -19.13
N ARG A 330 -23.64 -4.46 -19.33
CA ARG A 330 -24.15 -5.28 -18.22
C ARG A 330 -23.00 -5.79 -17.32
N VAL A 331 -21.93 -6.30 -17.92
CA VAL A 331 -20.73 -6.75 -17.19
C VAL A 331 -20.11 -5.61 -16.38
N ILE A 332 -19.99 -4.41 -16.95
CA ILE A 332 -19.49 -3.23 -16.23
C ILE A 332 -20.40 -2.87 -15.04
N ALA A 333 -21.73 -2.96 -15.21
CA ALA A 333 -22.68 -2.72 -14.12
C ALA A 333 -22.51 -3.74 -12.98
N GLU A 334 -22.32 -5.03 -13.31
CA GLU A 334 -22.05 -6.09 -12.35
C GLU A 334 -20.72 -5.85 -11.62
N ILE A 335 -19.66 -5.45 -12.35
CA ILE A 335 -18.37 -5.08 -11.76
C ILE A 335 -18.55 -3.95 -10.75
N LEU A 336 -19.19 -2.84 -11.15
CA LEU A 336 -19.42 -1.68 -10.28
C LEU A 336 -20.15 -2.09 -9.00
N GLN A 337 -21.22 -2.90 -9.11
CA GLN A 337 -21.92 -3.44 -7.94
C GLN A 337 -20.98 -4.24 -7.03
N SER A 338 -20.17 -5.13 -7.61
CA SER A 338 -19.21 -5.93 -6.83
C SER A 338 -18.10 -5.10 -6.18
N THR A 339 -17.69 -3.96 -6.77
CA THR A 339 -16.70 -3.08 -6.12
C THR A 339 -17.23 -2.49 -4.81
N TRP A 340 -18.51 -2.09 -4.76
CA TRP A 340 -19.11 -1.59 -3.52
C TRP A 340 -19.17 -2.68 -2.46
N LYS A 341 -19.63 -3.88 -2.85
CA LYS A 341 -19.72 -5.02 -1.95
C LYS A 341 -18.36 -5.42 -1.39
N ALA A 342 -17.33 -5.45 -2.22
CA ALA A 342 -15.95 -5.75 -1.79
C ALA A 342 -15.45 -4.80 -0.69
N CYS A 343 -15.98 -3.56 -0.64
CA CYS A 343 -15.62 -2.58 0.38
C CYS A 343 -16.21 -2.86 1.77
N ILE A 344 -17.36 -3.53 1.86
CA ILE A 344 -18.15 -3.56 3.10
C ILE A 344 -18.69 -4.94 3.49
N GLU A 345 -18.76 -5.89 2.56
CA GLU A 345 -19.26 -7.23 2.85
C GLU A 345 -18.17 -8.10 3.46
N ASP A 346 -18.58 -9.03 4.31
CA ASP A 346 -17.70 -10.03 4.90
C ASP A 346 -17.12 -10.95 3.82
N ASP A 347 -16.02 -11.65 4.14
CA ASP A 347 -15.46 -12.66 3.22
C ASP A 347 -16.49 -13.77 2.96
N ASP A 348 -16.71 -14.09 1.69
CA ASP A 348 -17.79 -14.98 1.25
C ASP A 348 -17.59 -16.44 1.66
N GLU A 349 -16.35 -16.86 1.96
CA GLU A 349 -16.03 -18.22 2.41
C GLU A 349 -15.83 -18.32 3.93
N THR A 350 -15.17 -17.33 4.52
CA THR A 350 -14.74 -17.37 5.93
C THR A 350 -15.67 -16.60 6.87
N GLY A 351 -16.52 -15.72 6.33
CA GLY A 351 -17.39 -14.85 7.12
C GLY A 351 -16.64 -13.80 7.95
N VAL A 352 -15.34 -13.61 7.70
CA VAL A 352 -14.54 -12.62 8.43
C VAL A 352 -14.93 -11.23 7.94
N SER A 353 -15.35 -10.36 8.87
CA SER A 353 -15.78 -9.01 8.53
C SER A 353 -14.66 -8.14 8.00
N PHE A 354 -15.00 -7.27 7.06
CA PHE A 354 -14.06 -6.35 6.42
C PHE A 354 -14.77 -5.06 6.02
N VAL A 355 -14.13 -3.94 6.35
CA VAL A 355 -14.53 -2.62 5.88
C VAL A 355 -13.27 -1.92 5.40
N ALA A 356 -13.30 -1.38 4.18
CA ALA A 356 -12.15 -0.69 3.61
C ALA A 356 -11.88 0.64 4.33
N GLU A 357 -10.63 0.86 4.73
CA GLU A 357 -10.10 2.11 5.28
C GLU A 357 -9.22 2.86 4.27
N ALA A 358 -8.83 2.18 3.19
CA ALA A 358 -8.17 2.74 2.01
C ALA A 358 -8.44 1.86 0.79
N ILE A 359 -8.42 2.46 -0.40
CA ILE A 359 -8.55 1.73 -1.67
C ILE A 359 -7.29 1.92 -2.50
N ILE A 360 -6.73 0.81 -2.99
CA ILE A 360 -5.76 0.78 -4.07
C ILE A 360 -6.47 0.18 -5.29
N ALA A 361 -6.37 0.78 -6.46
CA ALA A 361 -7.11 0.29 -7.62
C ALA A 361 -6.37 0.51 -8.94
N ASN A 362 -6.73 -0.28 -9.95
CA ASN A 362 -6.38 0.02 -11.34
C ASN A 362 -7.56 0.71 -12.07
N PRO A 363 -7.30 1.51 -13.12
CA PRO A 363 -8.35 2.25 -13.84
C PRO A 363 -9.51 1.37 -14.37
N PRO A 364 -9.28 0.15 -14.90
CA PRO A 364 -10.35 -0.72 -15.41
C PRO A 364 -11.43 -1.12 -14.38
N SER A 365 -11.21 -0.88 -13.08
CA SER A 365 -12.20 -1.21 -12.05
C SER A 365 -13.41 -0.26 -12.02
N TYR A 366 -13.27 0.99 -12.49
CA TYR A 366 -14.28 2.07 -12.57
C TYR A 366 -15.00 2.49 -11.27
N GLY A 367 -15.20 1.60 -10.31
CA GLY A 367 -15.94 1.85 -9.07
C GLY A 367 -15.09 2.51 -7.98
N HIS A 368 -13.77 2.50 -8.13
CA HIS A 368 -12.78 2.91 -7.14
C HIS A 368 -13.07 4.27 -6.50
N ILE A 369 -13.09 5.36 -7.28
CA ILE A 369 -13.24 6.73 -6.77
C ILE A 369 -14.63 7.00 -6.21
N HIS A 370 -15.65 6.31 -6.72
CA HIS A 370 -17.01 6.45 -6.23
C HIS A 370 -17.19 5.74 -4.88
N CYS A 371 -16.62 4.56 -4.71
CA CYS A 371 -16.60 3.85 -3.43
C CYS A 371 -15.78 4.62 -2.39
N ALA A 372 -14.60 5.11 -2.78
CA ALA A 372 -13.76 5.95 -1.92
C ALA A 372 -14.49 7.23 -1.46
N GLN A 373 -15.18 7.91 -2.38
CA GLN A 373 -16.00 9.08 -2.06
C GLN A 373 -17.12 8.74 -1.07
N LYS A 374 -17.80 7.60 -1.25
CA LYS A 374 -18.90 7.19 -0.37
C LYS A 374 -18.42 6.88 1.04
N LEU A 375 -17.27 6.22 1.17
CA LEU A 375 -16.68 5.85 2.45
C LEU A 375 -15.85 6.97 3.09
N GLN A 376 -15.53 8.03 2.34
CA GLN A 376 -14.65 9.11 2.74
C GLN A 376 -13.24 8.61 3.12
N ILE A 377 -12.71 7.67 2.34
CA ILE A 377 -11.40 7.04 2.53
C ILE A 377 -10.44 7.38 1.39
N PRO A 378 -9.11 7.33 1.61
CA PRO A 378 -8.13 7.58 0.56
C PRO A 378 -8.19 6.56 -0.57
N LEU A 379 -7.92 7.04 -1.79
CA LEU A 379 -7.75 6.25 -3.00
C LEU A 379 -6.34 6.45 -3.55
N HIS A 380 -5.68 5.36 -3.94
CA HIS A 380 -4.43 5.37 -4.68
C HIS A 380 -4.58 4.54 -5.96
N MET A 381 -4.35 5.15 -7.11
CA MET A 381 -4.35 4.44 -8.38
C MET A 381 -2.98 3.85 -8.67
N ILE A 382 -2.95 2.58 -9.07
CA ILE A 382 -1.73 1.90 -9.45
C ILE A 382 -1.95 1.22 -10.79
N PHE A 383 -1.00 1.37 -11.71
CA PHE A 383 -1.13 0.72 -13.02
C PHE A 383 0.20 0.42 -13.71
N THR A 384 0.17 -0.46 -14.69
CA THR A 384 1.35 -0.93 -15.45
C THR A 384 1.56 -0.21 -16.77
N MET A 385 0.58 0.59 -17.22
CA MET A 385 0.65 1.42 -18.42
C MET A 385 0.22 2.85 -18.08
N PRO A 386 0.70 3.88 -18.81
CA PRO A 386 0.38 5.26 -18.49
C PRO A 386 -1.10 5.57 -18.70
N TRP A 387 -1.72 6.21 -17.70
CA TRP A 387 -3.13 6.62 -17.71
C TRP A 387 -3.32 8.12 -17.37
N SER A 388 -2.25 8.79 -16.96
CA SER A 388 -2.24 10.19 -16.55
C SER A 388 -1.77 11.07 -17.72
N PRO A 389 -2.46 12.18 -18.01
CA PRO A 389 -2.09 13.06 -19.12
C PRO A 389 -0.64 13.53 -19.06
N THR A 390 0.06 13.40 -20.19
CA THR A 390 1.40 13.96 -20.40
C THR A 390 1.56 14.44 -21.85
N VAL A 391 2.50 15.37 -22.07
CA VAL A 391 2.95 15.78 -23.39
C VAL A 391 3.98 14.83 -24.03
N GLN A 392 4.59 13.92 -23.26
CA GLN A 392 5.72 13.12 -23.73
C GLN A 392 5.33 11.96 -24.67
N PHE A 393 4.21 11.30 -24.40
CA PHE A 393 3.70 10.19 -25.21
C PHE A 393 2.16 10.15 -25.15
N PRO A 394 1.50 9.60 -26.17
CA PRO A 394 0.05 9.54 -26.20
C PRO A 394 -0.47 8.46 -25.25
N HIS A 395 -1.78 8.51 -24.99
CA HIS A 395 -2.48 7.45 -24.28
C HIS A 395 -2.30 6.12 -25.05
N PRO A 396 -1.97 4.98 -24.39
CA PRO A 396 -1.71 3.70 -25.05
C PRO A 396 -2.83 3.22 -25.99
N LEU A 397 -4.08 3.45 -25.58
CA LEU A 397 -5.28 3.13 -26.38
C LEU A 397 -5.54 4.05 -27.60
N CYS A 398 -4.67 5.02 -27.87
CA CYS A 398 -4.80 5.93 -29.00
C CYS A 398 -3.76 5.64 -30.08
N LYS A 399 -4.23 5.25 -31.28
CA LYS A 399 -3.41 5.35 -32.48
C LYS A 399 -3.37 6.80 -32.96
N VAL A 400 -2.20 7.42 -32.84
CA VAL A 400 -2.02 8.83 -33.14
C VAL A 400 -1.35 9.04 -34.50
N ASP A 401 -1.90 9.98 -35.29
CA ASP A 401 -1.26 10.54 -36.48
C ASP A 401 -0.72 11.94 -36.16
N TYR A 402 0.60 12.08 -36.15
CA TYR A 402 1.30 13.32 -35.78
C TYR A 402 1.31 14.39 -36.88
N ASN A 403 0.74 14.13 -38.06
CA ASN A 403 0.82 15.05 -39.20
C ASN A 403 -0.06 16.31 -39.06
N ARG A 404 -0.90 16.42 -38.01
CA ARG A 404 -1.98 17.42 -37.93
C ARG A 404 -1.78 18.52 -36.89
N ALA A 405 -0.90 18.34 -35.90
CA ALA A 405 -0.66 19.29 -34.81
C ALA A 405 0.68 19.00 -34.11
N SER A 406 1.08 19.84 -33.14
CA SER A 406 2.30 19.57 -32.38
C SER A 406 2.16 18.29 -31.55
N ILE A 407 3.24 17.50 -31.51
CA ILE A 407 3.32 16.20 -30.81
C ILE A 407 2.79 16.31 -29.38
N GLU A 408 3.24 17.33 -28.64
CA GLU A 408 2.84 17.60 -27.25
C GLU A 408 1.33 17.78 -27.07
N LYS A 409 0.68 18.54 -27.97
CA LYS A 409 -0.76 18.78 -27.91
C LYS A 409 -1.54 17.53 -28.23
N ILE A 410 -1.08 16.75 -29.21
CA ILE A 410 -1.73 15.51 -29.59
C ILE A 410 -1.63 14.48 -28.47
N ASN A 411 -0.45 14.35 -27.85
CA ASN A 411 -0.23 13.47 -26.71
C ASN A 411 -1.17 13.82 -25.57
N ARG A 412 -1.20 15.08 -25.13
CA ARG A 412 -2.10 15.51 -24.03
C ARG A 412 -3.59 15.35 -24.39
N LEU A 413 -3.97 15.66 -25.63
CA LEU A 413 -5.36 15.54 -26.11
C LEU A 413 -5.83 14.08 -26.16
N SER A 414 -4.93 13.14 -26.46
CA SER A 414 -5.27 11.71 -26.53
C SER A 414 -5.88 11.18 -25.22
N TYR A 415 -5.33 11.58 -24.06
CA TYR A 415 -5.87 11.22 -22.75
C TYR A 415 -7.28 11.77 -22.52
N LEU A 416 -7.52 13.04 -22.85
CA LEU A 416 -8.84 13.65 -22.73
C LEU A 416 -9.87 12.94 -23.62
N LEU A 417 -9.49 12.57 -24.84
CA LEU A 417 -10.38 11.85 -25.75
C LEU A 417 -10.75 10.47 -25.19
N VAL A 418 -9.78 9.72 -24.65
CA VAL A 418 -10.06 8.43 -24.00
C VAL A 418 -11.03 8.58 -22.85
N GLU A 419 -10.84 9.58 -21.97
CA GLU A 419 -11.77 9.85 -20.87
C GLU A 419 -13.19 10.21 -21.36
N ILE A 420 -13.31 11.06 -22.39
CA ILE A 420 -14.62 11.45 -22.96
C ILE A 420 -15.36 10.24 -23.55
N PHE A 421 -14.68 9.42 -24.33
CA PHE A 421 -15.31 8.26 -24.97
C PHE A 421 -15.62 7.17 -23.94
N THR A 422 -14.72 6.92 -22.98
CA THR A 422 -14.96 6.01 -21.87
C THR A 422 -16.21 6.42 -21.11
N TRP A 423 -16.28 7.69 -20.68
CA TRP A 423 -17.47 8.25 -20.02
C TRP A 423 -18.73 8.12 -20.88
N SER A 424 -18.66 8.45 -22.18
CA SER A 424 -19.81 8.32 -23.08
C SER A 424 -20.34 6.88 -23.18
N GLY A 425 -19.46 5.88 -23.01
CA GLY A 425 -19.84 4.46 -22.99
C GLY A 425 -20.50 4.00 -21.68
N ILE A 426 -20.16 4.62 -20.54
CA ILE A 426 -20.51 4.09 -19.20
C ILE A 426 -21.23 5.09 -18.27
N HIS A 427 -21.45 6.34 -18.69
CA HIS A 427 -21.97 7.42 -17.83
C HIS A 427 -23.28 7.07 -17.12
N SER A 428 -24.21 6.42 -17.83
CA SER A 428 -25.52 6.03 -17.27
C SER A 428 -25.33 4.96 -16.19
N ILE A 429 -24.45 3.99 -16.43
CA ILE A 429 -24.17 2.90 -15.50
C ILE A 429 -23.51 3.45 -14.24
N ILE A 430 -22.52 4.31 -14.39
CA ILE A 430 -21.87 4.98 -13.26
C ILE A 430 -22.86 5.83 -12.48
N ASN A 431 -23.69 6.62 -13.16
CA ASN A 431 -24.65 7.49 -12.48
C ASN A 431 -25.77 6.70 -11.79
N ASP A 432 -26.22 5.58 -12.36
CA ASP A 432 -27.17 4.67 -11.71
C ASP A 432 -26.53 4.00 -10.49
N PHE A 433 -25.28 3.56 -10.59
CA PHE A 433 -24.51 3.03 -9.46
C PHE A 433 -24.36 4.08 -8.34
N ARG A 434 -23.94 5.29 -8.69
CA ARG A 434 -23.79 6.41 -7.75
C ARG A 434 -25.11 6.72 -7.05
N LYS A 435 -26.19 6.89 -7.81
CA LYS A 435 -27.49 7.31 -7.26
C LYS A 435 -28.19 6.20 -6.47
N ASN A 436 -28.29 5.01 -7.05
CA ASN A 436 -29.18 3.96 -6.54
C ASN A 436 -28.49 3.01 -5.56
N ILE A 437 -27.16 2.90 -5.59
CA ILE A 437 -26.39 2.01 -4.70
C ILE A 437 -25.61 2.82 -3.67
N LEU A 438 -24.84 3.82 -4.11
CA LEU A 438 -24.03 4.63 -3.18
C LEU A 438 -24.82 5.77 -2.53
N GLY A 439 -25.97 6.16 -3.09
CA GLY A 439 -26.71 7.35 -2.63
C GLY A 439 -25.94 8.65 -2.83
N LEU A 440 -25.04 8.71 -3.82
CA LEU A 440 -24.28 9.88 -4.23
C LEU A 440 -24.99 10.63 -5.36
N SER A 441 -24.69 11.93 -5.51
CA SER A 441 -25.14 12.73 -6.65
C SER A 441 -24.56 12.21 -7.97
N THR A 442 -25.31 12.36 -9.05
CA THR A 442 -24.83 12.04 -10.39
C THR A 442 -23.75 13.04 -10.82
N LEU A 443 -22.87 12.60 -11.73
CA LEU A 443 -21.83 13.44 -12.32
C LEU A 443 -22.25 13.89 -13.72
N HIS A 444 -21.92 15.15 -14.03
CA HIS A 444 -21.94 15.65 -15.40
C HIS A 444 -20.62 15.33 -16.10
N THR A 445 -20.63 15.22 -17.43
CA THR A 445 -19.44 14.88 -18.24
C THR A 445 -18.22 15.74 -17.91
N ARG A 446 -18.40 17.06 -17.75
CA ARG A 446 -17.28 17.98 -17.44
C ARG A 446 -16.58 17.66 -16.12
N GLN A 447 -17.32 17.14 -15.13
CA GLN A 447 -16.78 16.73 -13.84
C GLN A 447 -16.14 15.34 -13.95
N ALA A 448 -16.85 14.40 -14.56
CA ALA A 448 -16.42 13.00 -14.62
C ALA A 448 -15.05 12.82 -15.31
N VAL A 449 -14.85 13.44 -16.48
CA VAL A 449 -13.62 13.28 -17.28
C VAL A 449 -12.39 13.95 -16.66
N ARG A 450 -12.57 14.71 -15.59
CA ARG A 450 -11.48 15.39 -14.87
C ARG A 450 -11.36 14.96 -13.42
N LEU A 451 -12.26 14.10 -12.93
CA LEU A 451 -12.42 13.82 -11.50
C LEU A 451 -11.09 13.39 -10.85
N MET A 452 -10.35 12.49 -11.50
CA MET A 452 -9.05 12.02 -10.99
C MET A 452 -8.00 13.13 -10.88
N ILE A 453 -8.03 14.08 -11.82
CA ILE A 453 -7.09 15.21 -11.91
C ILE A 453 -7.46 16.28 -10.88
N ASP A 454 -8.73 16.68 -10.86
CA ASP A 454 -9.22 17.77 -10.02
C ASP A 454 -9.11 17.38 -8.52
N GLU A 455 -9.34 16.12 -8.18
CA GLU A 455 -9.18 15.58 -6.82
C GLU A 455 -7.72 15.18 -6.47
N HIS A 456 -6.76 15.41 -7.37
CA HIS A 456 -5.33 15.12 -7.16
C HIS A 456 -5.06 13.69 -6.65
N VAL A 457 -5.81 12.71 -7.16
CA VAL A 457 -5.72 11.32 -6.70
C VAL A 457 -4.29 10.82 -6.93
N PRO A 458 -3.59 10.30 -5.91
CA PRO A 458 -2.26 9.72 -6.08
C PRO A 458 -2.24 8.61 -7.13
N HIS A 459 -1.24 8.65 -8.02
CA HIS A 459 -1.02 7.61 -9.03
C HIS A 459 0.40 7.08 -8.93
N THR A 460 0.55 5.75 -8.96
CA THR A 460 1.87 5.11 -9.04
C THR A 460 1.93 4.12 -10.18
N TYR A 461 2.93 4.30 -11.03
CA TYR A 461 3.17 3.46 -12.19
C TYR A 461 4.23 2.40 -11.90
N CYS A 462 3.94 1.17 -12.33
CA CYS A 462 4.70 -0.03 -11.99
C CYS A 462 5.68 -0.44 -13.09
N TRP A 463 6.54 0.50 -13.51
CA TRP A 463 7.63 0.22 -14.45
C TRP A 463 8.95 0.82 -13.96
N SER A 464 10.07 0.34 -14.50
CA SER A 464 11.38 0.91 -14.16
C SER A 464 11.56 2.31 -14.76
N PRO A 465 12.05 3.32 -14.00
CA PRO A 465 12.40 4.63 -14.57
C PRO A 465 13.53 4.54 -15.62
N SER A 466 14.30 3.45 -15.64
CA SER A 466 15.27 3.18 -16.71
C SER A 466 14.63 2.72 -18.02
N LEU A 467 13.38 2.21 -17.97
CA LEU A 467 12.62 1.83 -19.16
C LEU A 467 11.85 3.03 -19.70
N VAL A 468 11.00 3.64 -18.86
CA VAL A 468 10.30 4.88 -19.17
C VAL A 468 10.50 5.84 -18.00
N PRO A 469 11.24 6.96 -18.19
CA PRO A 469 11.46 7.92 -17.12
C PRO A 469 10.16 8.65 -16.76
N LYS A 470 10.13 9.25 -15.56
CA LYS A 470 9.01 10.09 -15.12
C LYS A 470 8.85 11.29 -16.06
N PRO A 471 7.66 11.47 -16.67
CA PRO A 471 7.36 12.69 -17.40
C PRO A 471 7.56 13.95 -16.56
N THR A 472 8.26 14.91 -17.14
CA THR A 472 8.62 16.17 -16.48
C THR A 472 7.42 17.07 -16.20
N ASP A 473 6.30 16.84 -16.89
CA ASP A 473 5.04 17.58 -16.73
C ASP A 473 4.05 16.90 -15.77
N TRP A 474 4.43 15.77 -15.15
CA TRP A 474 3.61 15.16 -14.11
C TRP A 474 3.76 15.87 -12.75
N PRO A 475 2.63 16.10 -12.05
CA PRO A 475 2.65 16.67 -10.71
C PRO A 475 3.23 15.68 -9.67
N PRO A 476 3.59 16.16 -8.46
CA PRO A 476 4.28 15.34 -7.46
C PRO A 476 3.51 14.10 -6.96
N HIS A 477 2.18 14.10 -7.03
CA HIS A 477 1.34 12.97 -6.61
C HIS A 477 1.27 11.83 -7.63
N ILE A 478 1.91 11.99 -8.79
CA ILE A 478 2.03 10.96 -9.83
C ILE A 478 3.48 10.52 -9.88
N ASP A 479 3.72 9.22 -9.69
CA ASP A 479 5.08 8.70 -9.58
C ASP A 479 5.29 7.35 -10.25
N ILE A 480 6.56 6.95 -10.38
CA ILE A 480 6.97 5.65 -10.92
C ILE A 480 7.78 4.93 -9.85
N SER A 481 7.39 3.71 -9.51
CA SER A 481 7.96 2.96 -8.37
C SER A 481 8.95 1.87 -8.74
N GLY A 482 9.03 1.49 -10.02
CA GLY A 482 9.68 0.25 -10.44
C GLY A 482 8.67 -0.88 -10.68
N PHE A 483 9.18 -2.01 -11.16
CA PHE A 483 8.36 -3.20 -11.35
C PHE A 483 8.09 -3.92 -10.03
N PHE A 484 6.88 -4.45 -9.87
CA PHE A 484 6.54 -5.33 -8.75
C PHE A 484 6.76 -6.78 -9.15
N PHE A 485 7.78 -7.40 -8.58
CA PHE A 485 8.09 -8.78 -8.85
C PHE A 485 7.53 -9.70 -7.77
N LEU A 486 7.00 -10.84 -8.20
CA LEU A 486 6.58 -11.93 -7.34
C LEU A 486 7.49 -13.12 -7.62
N ASP A 487 8.23 -13.58 -6.61
CA ASP A 487 9.16 -14.70 -6.76
C ASP A 487 8.37 -16.03 -6.71
N LEU A 488 8.01 -16.52 -7.89
CA LEU A 488 7.20 -17.72 -8.11
C LEU A 488 8.06 -18.98 -8.28
N ALA A 489 9.36 -18.81 -8.57
CA ALA A 489 10.31 -19.90 -8.77
C ALA A 489 10.56 -20.78 -7.53
N THR A 490 10.41 -20.23 -6.31
CA THR A 490 10.88 -20.86 -5.06
C THR A 490 10.32 -22.27 -4.81
N ASN A 491 9.08 -22.54 -5.24
CA ASN A 491 8.43 -23.83 -5.08
C ASN A 491 8.15 -24.53 -6.42
N TYR A 492 8.68 -24.00 -7.53
CA TYR A 492 8.45 -24.54 -8.85
C TYR A 492 9.32 -25.77 -9.10
N LYS A 493 8.69 -26.85 -9.58
CA LYS A 493 9.39 -28.05 -10.03
C LYS A 493 9.20 -28.16 -11.54
N PRO A 494 10.24 -27.90 -12.35
CA PRO A 494 10.14 -28.05 -13.80
C PRO A 494 9.86 -29.52 -14.16
N PRO A 495 9.04 -29.77 -15.20
CA PRO A 495 8.82 -31.13 -15.67
C PRO A 495 10.09 -31.68 -16.35
N GLU A 496 10.27 -33.00 -16.27
CA GLU A 496 11.49 -33.68 -16.69
C GLU A 496 11.80 -33.51 -18.18
N ASP A 497 10.77 -33.49 -19.02
CA ASP A 497 10.87 -33.26 -20.47
C ASP A 497 11.42 -31.86 -20.80
N LEU A 498 11.03 -30.83 -20.05
CA LEU A 498 11.57 -29.48 -20.18
C LEU A 498 13.05 -29.44 -19.78
N ILE A 499 13.43 -30.11 -18.70
CA ILE A 499 14.84 -30.20 -18.26
C ILE A 499 15.67 -30.87 -19.35
N GLN A 500 15.24 -32.05 -19.81
CA GLN A 500 15.93 -32.79 -20.87
C GLN A 500 16.06 -31.97 -22.15
N PHE A 501 15.01 -31.24 -22.54
CA PHE A 501 15.13 -30.32 -23.65
C PHE A 501 16.19 -29.27 -23.35
N LEU A 502 16.10 -28.52 -22.24
CA LEU A 502 17.06 -27.46 -21.92
C LEU A 502 18.52 -27.96 -21.91
N GLU A 503 18.77 -29.16 -21.38
CA GLU A 503 20.11 -29.77 -21.29
C GLU A 503 20.63 -30.37 -22.62
N SER A 504 19.75 -30.62 -23.60
CA SER A 504 20.13 -31.27 -24.87
C SER A 504 20.97 -30.40 -25.84
N GLY A 505 21.26 -29.15 -25.50
CA GLY A 505 22.05 -28.26 -26.35
C GLY A 505 22.11 -26.80 -25.88
N ASP A 506 22.38 -25.87 -26.80
CA ASP A 506 22.50 -24.44 -26.50
C ASP A 506 21.20 -23.80 -26.00
N PRO A 507 21.24 -22.76 -25.14
CA PRO A 507 20.04 -22.14 -24.58
C PRO A 507 19.03 -21.72 -25.65
N PRO A 508 17.75 -22.15 -25.55
CA PRO A 508 16.74 -21.82 -26.54
C PRO A 508 16.28 -20.36 -26.44
N ILE A 509 15.56 -19.88 -27.46
CA ILE A 509 14.84 -18.61 -27.44
C ILE A 509 13.42 -18.86 -26.91
N TYR A 510 12.97 -18.08 -25.95
CA TYR A 510 11.56 -18.10 -25.55
C TYR A 510 10.73 -17.33 -26.58
N ILE A 511 9.61 -17.90 -27.03
CA ILE A 511 8.63 -17.23 -27.88
C ILE A 511 7.25 -17.44 -27.26
N GLY A 512 6.67 -16.35 -26.77
CA GLY A 512 5.35 -16.40 -26.15
C GLY A 512 4.62 -15.09 -26.26
N PHE A 513 3.49 -15.12 -26.98
CA PHE A 513 2.69 -13.93 -27.19
C PHE A 513 1.47 -13.83 -26.25
N GLY A 514 1.32 -14.78 -25.32
CA GLY A 514 0.15 -14.86 -24.44
C GLY A 514 -1.12 -15.20 -25.22
N SER A 515 -2.27 -15.06 -24.56
CA SER A 515 -3.58 -15.29 -25.19
C SER A 515 -3.94 -14.11 -26.12
N ILE A 516 -3.40 -14.08 -27.33
CA ILE A 516 -3.79 -13.11 -28.35
C ILE A 516 -5.18 -13.48 -28.85
N THR A 517 -6.15 -12.58 -28.68
CA THR A 517 -7.49 -12.74 -29.26
C THR A 517 -7.60 -11.98 -30.59
N GLY A 518 -8.38 -12.49 -31.54
CA GLY A 518 -8.68 -11.78 -32.79
C GLY A 518 -7.61 -11.85 -33.89
N HIS A 519 -6.54 -12.62 -33.71
CA HIS A 519 -5.50 -12.86 -34.71
C HIS A 519 -5.44 -14.34 -35.11
N ASP A 520 -4.99 -14.60 -36.33
CA ASP A 520 -4.80 -15.95 -36.88
C ASP A 520 -3.59 -16.63 -36.21
N SER A 521 -3.86 -17.39 -35.15
CA SER A 521 -2.84 -18.06 -34.34
C SER A 521 -2.11 -19.16 -35.12
N GLU A 522 -2.77 -19.80 -36.09
CA GLU A 522 -2.16 -20.80 -36.96
C GLU A 522 -1.14 -20.15 -37.89
N ARG A 523 -1.53 -19.03 -38.54
CA ARG A 523 -0.63 -18.28 -39.41
C ARG A 523 0.58 -17.74 -38.65
N ILE A 524 0.39 -17.21 -37.44
CA ILE A 524 1.51 -16.73 -36.61
C ILE A 524 2.44 -17.88 -36.26
N LEU A 525 1.90 -19.03 -35.85
CA LEU A 525 2.71 -20.20 -35.52
C LEU A 525 3.51 -20.69 -36.74
N GLN A 526 2.90 -20.74 -37.92
CA GLN A 526 3.60 -21.08 -39.17
C GLN A 526 4.78 -20.15 -39.43
N VAL A 527 4.58 -18.83 -39.32
CA VAL A 527 5.67 -17.84 -39.51
C VAL A 527 6.79 -18.05 -38.49
N VAL A 528 6.45 -18.35 -37.23
CA VAL A 528 7.44 -18.66 -36.18
C VAL A 528 8.23 -19.92 -36.53
N LEU A 529 7.56 -21.00 -36.95
CA LEU A 529 8.22 -22.26 -37.33
C LEU A 529 9.11 -22.11 -38.57
N GLU A 530 8.65 -21.37 -39.59
CA GLU A 530 9.44 -21.02 -40.78
C GLU A 530 10.72 -20.25 -40.39
N ALA A 531 10.60 -19.26 -39.51
CA ALA A 531 11.75 -18.49 -39.03
C ALA A 531 12.76 -19.36 -38.25
N LEU A 532 12.27 -20.29 -37.42
CA LEU A 532 13.12 -21.23 -36.68
C LEU A 532 13.80 -22.24 -37.61
N GLN A 533 13.12 -22.66 -38.67
CA GLN A 533 13.71 -23.53 -39.69
C GLN A 533 14.85 -22.84 -40.46
N ILE A 534 14.67 -21.56 -40.83
CA ILE A 534 15.69 -20.78 -41.53
C ILE A 534 16.91 -20.51 -40.64
N THR A 535 16.68 -20.19 -39.37
CA THR A 535 17.73 -19.77 -38.45
C THR A 535 18.44 -20.91 -37.73
N GLY A 536 17.78 -22.07 -37.60
CA GLY A 536 18.29 -23.24 -36.87
C GLY A 536 18.30 -23.10 -35.35
N TYR A 537 17.76 -22.00 -34.79
CA TYR A 537 17.71 -21.82 -33.34
C TYR A 537 16.74 -22.79 -32.67
N ARG A 538 17.05 -23.11 -31.42
CA ARG A 538 16.15 -23.85 -30.53
C ARG A 538 15.15 -22.89 -29.90
N ALA A 539 13.91 -23.32 -29.69
CA ALA A 539 12.86 -22.47 -29.14
C ALA A 539 11.95 -23.14 -28.11
N LEU A 540 11.49 -22.33 -27.15
CA LEU A 540 10.41 -22.66 -26.22
C LEU A 540 9.16 -21.88 -26.63
N LEU A 541 8.08 -22.58 -26.99
CA LEU A 541 6.82 -21.97 -27.41
C LEU A 541 5.80 -21.94 -26.27
N SER A 542 5.28 -20.75 -25.96
CA SER A 542 4.27 -20.53 -24.92
C SER A 542 3.03 -19.84 -25.47
N GLY A 543 1.83 -20.31 -25.08
CA GLY A 543 0.57 -19.63 -25.38
C GLY A 543 0.02 -19.79 -26.80
N PHE A 544 0.56 -20.72 -27.60
CA PHE A 544 -0.05 -21.13 -28.87
C PHE A 544 -1.01 -22.28 -28.60
N ASP A 545 -2.29 -22.09 -28.89
CA ASP A 545 -3.35 -23.10 -28.67
C ASP A 545 -3.75 -23.80 -29.98
N VAL A 546 -2.75 -24.15 -30.78
CA VAL A 546 -2.91 -24.84 -32.07
C VAL A 546 -2.49 -26.29 -31.90
N ASN A 547 -3.33 -27.22 -32.35
CA ASN A 547 -2.97 -28.63 -32.46
C ASN A 547 -2.09 -28.80 -33.70
N VAL A 548 -0.80 -28.96 -33.49
CA VAL A 548 0.15 -29.37 -34.51
C VAL A 548 0.53 -30.81 -34.21
N ASP A 549 0.36 -31.71 -35.17
CA ASP A 549 0.55 -33.15 -34.97
C ASP A 549 1.99 -33.47 -34.53
N GLU A 550 3.00 -32.78 -35.09
CA GLU A 550 4.41 -32.88 -34.67
C GLU A 550 5.11 -31.53 -34.76
N LEU A 551 5.80 -31.14 -33.68
CA LEU A 551 6.71 -29.99 -33.68
C LEU A 551 8.12 -30.42 -34.10
N PRO A 552 8.89 -29.55 -34.76
CA PRO A 552 10.31 -29.81 -35.05
C PRO A 552 11.11 -30.13 -33.78
N SER A 553 12.13 -30.98 -33.87
CA SER A 553 12.92 -31.42 -32.71
C SER A 553 13.66 -30.30 -31.97
N ASN A 554 13.92 -29.16 -32.62
CA ASN A 554 14.49 -27.96 -32.02
C ASN A 554 13.45 -27.07 -31.33
N VAL A 555 12.18 -27.48 -31.27
CA VAL A 555 11.07 -26.69 -30.73
C VAL A 555 10.38 -27.47 -29.62
N PHE A 556 10.22 -26.84 -28.46
CA PHE A 556 9.54 -27.42 -27.31
C PHE A 556 8.35 -26.55 -26.89
N ARG A 557 7.16 -27.13 -26.79
CA ARG A 557 5.96 -26.44 -26.32
C ARG A 557 5.92 -26.49 -24.79
N ILE A 558 6.01 -25.33 -24.15
CA ILE A 558 6.00 -25.26 -22.69
C ILE A 558 4.58 -25.13 -22.14
N GLY A 559 4.36 -25.74 -20.97
CA GLY A 559 3.20 -25.47 -20.13
C GLY A 559 3.36 -24.20 -19.29
N ASN A 560 2.55 -24.07 -18.24
CA ASN A 560 2.66 -22.96 -17.29
C ASN A 560 3.99 -23.05 -16.52
N CYS A 561 4.89 -22.10 -16.79
CA CYS A 561 6.24 -22.04 -16.21
C CYS A 561 6.52 -20.61 -15.71
N PRO A 562 6.96 -20.42 -14.45
CA PRO A 562 7.30 -19.10 -13.93
C PRO A 562 8.43 -18.45 -14.72
N HIS A 563 8.23 -17.21 -15.18
CA HIS A 563 9.21 -16.49 -16.00
C HIS A 563 10.50 -16.16 -15.24
N ASP A 564 10.43 -15.95 -13.93
CA ASP A 564 11.59 -15.71 -13.06
C ASP A 564 12.54 -16.90 -13.00
N TRP A 565 12.02 -18.12 -13.14
CA TRP A 565 12.82 -19.33 -13.35
C TRP A 565 13.21 -19.49 -14.82
N LEU A 566 12.22 -19.53 -15.71
CA LEU A 566 12.39 -19.89 -17.11
C LEU A 566 13.39 -19.00 -17.83
N PHE A 567 13.30 -17.68 -17.62
CA PHE A 567 14.12 -16.74 -18.35
C PHE A 567 15.59 -16.79 -17.92
N GLN A 568 15.97 -17.51 -16.86
CA GLN A 568 17.38 -17.78 -16.57
C GLN A 568 18.00 -18.77 -17.57
N HIS A 569 17.17 -19.62 -18.18
CA HIS A 569 17.59 -20.74 -19.03
C HIS A 569 17.49 -20.47 -20.54
N VAL A 570 17.18 -19.24 -20.94
CA VAL A 570 16.99 -18.86 -22.35
C VAL A 570 18.03 -17.83 -22.82
N ALA A 571 18.28 -17.82 -24.13
CA ALA A 571 19.20 -16.87 -24.77
C ALA A 571 18.55 -15.50 -24.99
N ALA A 572 17.27 -15.48 -25.37
CA ALA A 572 16.49 -14.27 -25.65
C ALA A 572 14.99 -14.52 -25.40
N VAL A 573 14.21 -13.44 -25.32
CA VAL A 573 12.77 -13.50 -25.07
C VAL A 573 12.04 -12.75 -26.19
N CYS A 574 11.17 -13.44 -26.92
CA CYS A 574 10.29 -12.89 -27.94
C CYS A 574 8.85 -12.90 -27.41
N HIS A 575 8.22 -11.74 -27.33
CA HIS A 575 6.90 -11.60 -26.72
C HIS A 575 6.07 -10.44 -27.28
N HIS A 576 4.82 -10.34 -26.86
CA HIS A 576 3.84 -9.36 -27.36
C HIS A 576 4.06 -7.92 -26.86
N GLY A 577 4.82 -7.73 -25.79
CA GLY A 577 5.17 -6.40 -25.26
C GLY A 577 4.53 -6.07 -23.92
N GLY A 578 3.60 -6.91 -23.44
CA GLY A 578 2.88 -6.65 -22.20
C GLY A 578 3.82 -6.45 -21.01
N ALA A 579 3.52 -5.42 -20.22
CA ALA A 579 4.37 -4.89 -19.15
C ALA A 579 5.03 -5.97 -18.26
N GLY A 580 4.28 -7.00 -17.83
CA GLY A 580 4.80 -8.05 -16.97
C GLY A 580 5.85 -8.96 -17.63
N THR A 581 5.70 -9.27 -18.93
CA THR A 581 6.68 -10.11 -19.65
C THR A 581 7.93 -9.30 -20.00
N THR A 582 7.73 -8.05 -20.41
CA THR A 582 8.82 -7.08 -20.61
C THR A 582 9.64 -6.91 -19.35
N ALA A 583 8.99 -6.72 -18.19
CA ALA A 583 9.64 -6.62 -16.88
C ALA A 583 10.49 -7.86 -16.56
N ALA A 584 9.94 -9.06 -16.77
CA ALA A 584 10.63 -10.31 -16.49
C ALA A 584 11.85 -10.50 -17.40
N GLY A 585 11.74 -10.21 -18.71
CA GLY A 585 12.84 -10.29 -19.65
C GLY A 585 13.98 -9.32 -19.30
N LEU A 586 13.63 -8.07 -18.97
CA LEU A 586 14.58 -7.05 -18.52
C LEU A 586 15.26 -7.43 -17.20
N ARG A 587 14.51 -7.94 -16.20
CA ARG A 587 15.07 -8.40 -14.92
C ARG A 587 16.07 -9.55 -15.11
N ALA A 588 15.81 -10.45 -16.06
CA ALA A 588 16.70 -11.56 -16.39
C ALA A 588 17.90 -11.15 -17.27
N GLY A 589 18.02 -9.87 -17.64
CA GLY A 589 19.10 -9.35 -18.48
C GLY A 589 19.10 -9.95 -19.90
N LYS A 590 17.92 -10.33 -20.42
CA LYS A 590 17.80 -11.00 -21.71
C LYS A 590 17.51 -9.99 -22.82
N PRO A 591 18.08 -10.16 -24.03
CA PRO A 591 17.60 -9.48 -25.23
C PRO A 591 16.10 -9.72 -25.43
N THR A 592 15.32 -8.66 -25.56
CA THR A 592 13.85 -8.70 -25.69
C THR A 592 13.40 -8.29 -27.10
N ILE A 593 12.77 -9.20 -27.81
CA ILE A 593 12.14 -8.98 -29.12
C ILE A 593 10.65 -8.74 -28.90
N ILE A 594 10.15 -7.56 -29.27
CA ILE A 594 8.75 -7.17 -29.07
C ILE A 594 8.00 -7.24 -30.39
N VAL A 595 6.90 -7.99 -30.41
CA VAL A 595 5.94 -8.07 -31.52
C VAL A 595 4.60 -7.52 -31.02
N PRO A 596 4.33 -6.21 -31.17
CA PRO A 596 3.16 -5.58 -30.57
C PRO A 596 1.86 -5.97 -31.29
N PHE A 597 0.80 -6.19 -30.50
CA PHE A 597 -0.54 -6.52 -31.02
C PHE A 597 -1.59 -5.45 -30.67
N PHE A 598 -1.73 -5.11 -29.40
CA PHE A 598 -2.73 -4.18 -28.89
C PHE A 598 -2.32 -3.62 -27.52
N GLY A 599 -2.71 -2.37 -27.23
CA GLY A 599 -2.53 -1.76 -25.92
C GLY A 599 -1.28 -0.90 -25.79
N ASP A 600 -0.60 -1.08 -24.66
CA ASP A 600 0.72 -0.51 -24.33
C ASP A 600 1.84 -1.09 -25.21
#